data_AF-A0A4S8LDE5-F1
#
_entry.id   AF-A0A4S8LDE5-F1
#
_cell.length_a   1.000
_cell.length_b   1.000
_cell.length_c   1.000
_cell.angle_alpha   90.00
_cell.angle_beta   90.00
_cell.angle_gamma   90.00
#
_symmetry.space_group_name_H-M   'P 1'
#
loop_
_entity.id
_entity.type
_entity.pdbx_description
1 polymer ?
#
loop_
_entity_poly.entity_id
_entity_poly.type
_entity_poly.pdbx_seq_one_letter_code
_entity_poly.pdbx_strand_id
1 'polypeptide(L)'
;LHTPALSAQDQLKLDTVRKKLLAIAVERCAMCHEEWFDLNVNIHGVCARCRKSSKYKPANAMFPGVYPNHLPELTQMEEMLIAPVHALVQVWQVRGGQYKYTGHICNFPRETAVFHAKVPLLPEQ
;
A
#
# COMPACT_ATOMS: atom_id res chain seq x y z
N LEU A 1 36.73 -4.25 -5.52
CA LEU A 1 35.75 -4.78 -6.50
C LEU A 1 34.38 -4.24 -6.11
N HIS A 2 33.89 -3.21 -6.81
CA HIS A 2 32.56 -2.64 -6.56
C HIS A 2 31.52 -3.44 -7.34
N THR A 3 31.10 -4.57 -6.77
CA THR A 3 29.88 -5.23 -7.23
C THR A 3 28.68 -4.39 -6.72
N PRO A 4 27.74 -4.00 -7.60
CA PRO A 4 26.56 -3.26 -7.17
C PRO A 4 25.71 -4.11 -6.23
N ALA A 5 25.06 -3.47 -5.25
CA ALA A 5 24.22 -4.13 -4.25
C ALA A 5 22.97 -4.82 -4.85
N LEU A 6 22.58 -4.43 -6.06
CA LEU A 6 21.47 -5.00 -6.81
C LEU A 6 21.95 -5.50 -8.17
N SER A 7 21.44 -6.66 -8.59
CA SER A 7 21.63 -7.15 -9.95
C SER A 7 20.82 -6.31 -10.93
N ALA A 8 21.22 -6.26 -12.21
CA ALA A 8 20.44 -5.59 -13.26
C ALA A 8 19.02 -6.18 -13.41
N GLN A 9 18.86 -7.48 -13.15
CA GLN A 9 17.55 -8.13 -13.19
C GLN A 9 16.67 -7.68 -12.03
N ASP A 10 17.22 -7.50 -10.83
CA ASP A 10 16.45 -7.04 -9.67
C ASP A 10 16.08 -5.56 -9.79
N GLN A 11 16.98 -4.75 -10.36
CA GLN A 11 16.67 -3.35 -10.70
C GLN A 11 15.43 -3.27 -11.61
N LEU A 12 15.36 -4.09 -12.67
CA LEU A 12 14.21 -4.12 -13.57
C LEU A 12 12.90 -4.52 -12.86
N LYS A 13 12.96 -5.46 -11.93
CA LYS A 13 11.79 -5.86 -11.12
C LYS A 13 11.34 -4.70 -10.23
N LEU A 14 12.27 -4.02 -9.56
CA LEU A 14 11.97 -2.86 -8.71
C LEU A 14 11.31 -1.74 -9.52
N ASP A 15 11.85 -1.42 -10.69
CA ASP A 15 11.29 -0.39 -11.57
C ASP A 15 9.89 -0.75 -12.05
N THR A 16 9.65 -2.04 -12.37
CA THR A 16 8.34 -2.55 -12.74
C THR A 16 7.32 -2.40 -11.62
N VAL A 17 7.70 -2.80 -10.39
CA VAL A 17 6.83 -2.66 -9.21
C VAL A 17 6.54 -1.20 -8.93
N ARG A 18 7.57 -0.34 -8.92
CA ARG A 18 7.42 1.10 -8.71
C ARG A 18 6.48 1.72 -9.73
N LYS A 19 6.64 1.38 -11.02
CA LYS A 19 5.76 1.86 -12.08
C LYS A 19 4.31 1.44 -11.86
N LYS A 20 4.08 0.19 -11.45
CA LYS A 20 2.72 -0.30 -11.15
C LYS A 20 2.12 0.40 -9.94
N LEU A 21 2.87 0.58 -8.86
CA LEU A 21 2.42 1.27 -7.65
C LEU A 21 2.04 2.73 -7.95
N LEU A 22 2.88 3.44 -8.69
CA LEU A 22 2.62 4.83 -9.08
C LEU A 22 1.46 4.97 -10.09
N ALA A 23 1.12 3.90 -10.81
CA ALA A 23 -0.01 3.89 -11.73
C ALA A 23 -1.35 3.58 -11.03
N ILE A 24 -1.35 3.23 -9.74
CA ILE A 24 -2.58 3.01 -8.97
C ILE A 24 -3.28 4.37 -8.83
N ALA A 25 -4.51 4.43 -9.33
CA ALA A 25 -5.34 5.61 -9.27
C ALA A 25 -6.73 5.24 -8.74
N VAL A 26 -7.36 6.18 -8.05
CA VAL A 26 -8.75 6.03 -7.63
C VAL A 26 -9.64 6.09 -8.86
N GLU A 27 -10.50 5.10 -9.00
CA GLU A 27 -11.53 5.03 -10.03
C GLU A 27 -12.89 5.38 -9.41
N ARG A 28 -13.85 5.80 -10.25
CA ARG A 28 -15.23 6.10 -9.81
C ARG A 28 -16.24 5.30 -10.61
N CYS A 29 -17.19 4.69 -9.92
CA CYS A 29 -18.32 4.01 -10.54
C CYS A 29 -19.53 4.96 -10.70
N ALA A 30 -20.06 5.08 -11.91
CA ALA A 30 -21.28 5.85 -12.19
C ALA A 30 -22.56 5.22 -11.63
N MET A 31 -22.56 3.91 -11.34
CA MET A 31 -23.76 3.18 -10.88
C MET A 31 -23.91 3.15 -9.36
N CYS A 32 -22.85 2.80 -8.62
CA CYS A 32 -22.90 2.72 -7.16
C CYS A 32 -22.26 3.93 -6.47
N HIS A 33 -21.69 4.86 -7.24
CA HIS A 33 -20.98 6.06 -6.78
C HIS A 33 -19.75 5.79 -5.91
N GLU A 34 -19.30 4.55 -5.83
CA GLU A 34 -18.08 4.20 -5.11
C GLU A 34 -16.85 4.81 -5.80
N GLU A 35 -15.98 5.40 -5.00
CA GLU A 35 -14.67 5.89 -5.40
C GLU A 35 -13.61 5.06 -4.67
N TRP A 36 -12.87 4.23 -5.39
CA TRP A 36 -11.85 3.35 -4.82
C TRP A 36 -10.85 2.87 -5.87
N PHE A 37 -9.78 2.20 -5.44
CA PHE A 37 -8.84 1.53 -6.32
C PHE A 37 -9.41 0.22 -6.88
N ASP A 38 -8.90 -0.23 -8.03
CA ASP A 38 -9.19 -1.54 -8.63
C ASP A 38 -10.71 -1.86 -8.79
N LEU A 39 -11.52 -0.83 -9.03
CA LEU A 39 -12.94 -0.99 -9.35
C LEU A 39 -13.15 -1.65 -10.72
N ASN A 40 -12.14 -1.59 -11.59
CA ASN A 40 -12.14 -2.16 -12.94
C ASN A 40 -13.34 -1.62 -13.72
N VAL A 41 -13.37 -0.29 -13.82
CA VAL A 41 -14.44 0.48 -14.46
C VAL A 41 -14.37 0.26 -15.98
N ASN A 42 -15.50 -0.08 -16.61
CA ASN A 42 -15.54 -0.25 -18.06
C ASN A 42 -15.70 1.10 -18.79
N ILE A 43 -15.73 1.05 -20.12
CA ILE A 43 -15.97 2.23 -20.97
C ILE A 43 -17.29 2.97 -20.68
N HIS A 44 -18.24 2.34 -20.00
CA HIS A 44 -19.52 2.92 -19.61
C HIS A 44 -19.51 3.50 -18.18
N GLY A 45 -18.36 3.52 -17.49
CA GLY A 45 -18.26 4.04 -16.13
C GLY A 45 -18.79 3.08 -15.05
N VAL A 46 -19.01 1.80 -15.36
CA VAL A 46 -19.60 0.83 -14.40
C VAL A 46 -18.51 -0.09 -13.86
N CYS A 47 -18.39 -0.25 -12.54
CA CYS A 47 -17.40 -1.14 -11.90
C CYS A 47 -17.76 -2.63 -12.05
N ALA A 48 -16.77 -3.51 -11.85
CA ALA A 48 -16.94 -4.95 -12.00
C ALA A 48 -18.04 -5.55 -11.11
N ARG A 49 -18.25 -5.01 -9.90
CA ARG A 49 -19.31 -5.47 -8.98
C ARG A 49 -20.71 -5.14 -9.48
N CYS A 50 -20.93 -3.90 -9.94
CA CYS A 50 -22.22 -3.47 -10.49
C CYS A 50 -22.57 -4.24 -11.77
N ARG A 51 -21.59 -4.62 -12.58
CA ARG A 51 -21.83 -5.47 -13.77
C ARG A 51 -22.31 -6.88 -13.43
N LYS A 52 -21.92 -7.41 -12.26
CA LYS A 52 -22.27 -8.77 -11.81
C LYS A 52 -23.53 -8.81 -10.94
N SER A 53 -23.89 -7.71 -10.30
CA SER A 53 -24.98 -7.68 -9.33
C SER A 53 -25.68 -6.33 -9.27
N SER A 54 -27.01 -6.37 -9.18
CA SER A 54 -27.88 -5.21 -8.97
C SER A 54 -28.01 -4.77 -7.50
N LYS A 55 -27.26 -5.40 -6.58
CA LYS A 55 -27.29 -5.10 -5.14
C LYS A 55 -26.65 -3.76 -4.78
N TYR A 56 -25.66 -3.33 -5.57
CA TYR A 56 -24.92 -2.11 -5.32
C TYR A 56 -25.66 -0.92 -5.91
N LYS A 57 -26.25 -0.12 -5.05
CA LYS A 57 -27.03 1.07 -5.44
C LYS A 57 -26.46 2.31 -4.76
N PRO A 58 -26.69 3.51 -5.32
CA PRO A 58 -26.31 4.76 -4.66
C PRO A 58 -26.84 4.89 -3.23
N ALA A 59 -28.02 4.32 -2.96
CA ALA A 59 -28.65 4.29 -1.65
C ALA A 59 -27.83 3.57 -0.56
N ASN A 60 -26.84 2.74 -0.93
CA ASN A 60 -26.00 2.03 0.03
C ASN A 60 -24.84 2.90 0.55
N ALA A 61 -24.72 4.16 0.11
CA ALA A 61 -23.64 5.07 0.48
C ALA A 61 -22.24 4.44 0.34
N MET A 62 -21.97 3.86 -0.83
CA MET A 62 -20.71 3.15 -1.10
C MET A 62 -19.48 4.05 -1.07
N PHE A 63 -19.68 5.37 -1.18
CA PHE A 63 -18.62 6.36 -0.99
C PHE A 63 -18.70 6.92 0.43
N PRO A 64 -17.66 6.69 1.26
CA PRO A 64 -17.67 7.15 2.66
C PRO A 64 -17.63 8.67 2.81
N GLY A 65 -17.32 9.41 1.74
CA GLY A 65 -17.23 10.86 1.73
C GLY A 65 -15.85 11.35 1.32
N VAL A 66 -15.77 12.66 1.05
CA VAL A 66 -14.50 13.33 0.76
C VAL A 66 -13.59 13.30 1.98
N TYR A 67 -12.29 13.25 1.72
CA TYR A 67 -11.29 13.34 2.78
C TYR A 67 -11.46 14.66 3.52
N PRO A 68 -11.40 14.67 4.86
CA PRO A 68 -11.57 15.90 5.62
C PRO A 68 -10.43 16.89 5.33
N ASN A 69 -10.79 18.13 4.96
CA ASN A 69 -9.84 19.22 4.66
C ASN A 69 -9.01 19.69 5.87
N HIS A 70 -9.28 19.16 7.07
CA HIS A 70 -8.68 19.58 8.33
C HIS A 70 -7.63 18.58 8.85
N LEU A 71 -7.26 17.58 8.05
CA LEU A 71 -6.15 16.71 8.42
C LEU A 71 -4.85 17.52 8.39
N PRO A 72 -4.01 17.42 9.43
CA PRO A 72 -2.71 18.09 9.43
C PRO A 72 -1.86 17.56 8.29
N GLU A 73 -0.98 18.42 7.74
CA GLU A 73 0.08 17.96 6.86
C GLU A 73 0.96 16.98 7.63
N LEU A 74 1.26 15.84 6.98
CA LEU A 74 2.14 14.84 7.58
C LEU A 74 3.55 15.42 7.68
N THR A 75 4.20 15.20 8.81
CA THR A 75 5.63 15.51 8.94
C THR A 75 6.44 14.60 8.00
N GLN A 76 7.65 15.01 7.62
CA GLN A 76 8.53 14.17 6.80
C GLN A 76 8.70 12.75 7.37
N MET A 77 8.75 12.60 8.70
CA MET A 77 8.83 11.30 9.36
C MET A 77 7.55 10.47 9.16
N GLU A 78 6.38 11.07 9.36
CA GLU A 78 5.09 10.39 9.16
C GLU A 78 4.87 10.04 7.69
N GLU A 79 5.24 10.95 6.78
CA GLU A 79 5.27 10.67 5.35
C GLU A 79 6.19 9.50 5.06
N MET A 80 7.40 9.43 5.64
CA MET A 80 8.29 8.28 5.45
C MET A 80 7.74 6.97 6.03
N LEU A 81 6.97 7.02 7.12
CA LEU A 81 6.31 5.85 7.72
C LEU A 81 5.11 5.35 6.91
N ILE A 82 4.39 6.24 6.23
CA ILE A 82 3.20 5.93 5.44
C ILE A 82 3.53 5.77 3.94
N ALA A 83 4.64 6.36 3.51
CA ALA A 83 5.09 6.32 2.13
C ALA A 83 5.23 4.88 1.67
N PRO A 84 5.06 4.61 0.36
CA PRO A 84 5.34 3.32 -0.24
C PRO A 84 6.85 3.05 -0.29
N VAL A 85 7.55 3.23 0.82
CA VAL A 85 8.93 2.78 0.99
C VAL A 85 8.84 1.31 1.33
N HIS A 86 8.71 0.52 0.27
CA HIS A 86 9.08 -0.89 0.26
C HIS A 86 8.45 -1.66 1.42
N ALA A 87 7.22 -2.19 1.24
CA ALA A 87 6.71 -3.18 2.18
C ALA A 87 7.79 -4.26 2.35
N LEU A 88 8.55 -4.17 3.43
CA LEU A 88 9.59 -5.11 3.82
C LEU A 88 8.84 -6.35 4.25
N VAL A 89 8.32 -7.09 3.28
CA VAL A 89 7.72 -8.39 3.50
C VAL A 89 8.87 -9.32 3.80
N GLN A 90 9.19 -9.43 5.08
CA GLN A 90 10.17 -10.38 5.56
C GLN A 90 9.57 -11.79 5.44
N VAL A 91 9.94 -12.49 4.37
CA VAL A 91 9.51 -13.87 4.13
C VAL A 91 10.41 -14.82 4.92
N TRP A 92 9.84 -15.48 5.92
CA TRP A 92 10.53 -16.50 6.70
C TRP A 92 10.16 -17.89 6.18
N GLN A 93 11.16 -18.71 5.87
CA GLN A 93 10.94 -20.11 5.55
C GLN A 93 10.98 -20.94 6.84
N VAL A 94 9.83 -21.51 7.22
CA VAL A 94 9.73 -22.40 8.38
C VAL A 94 10.12 -23.82 7.97
N ARG A 95 10.78 -24.58 8.86
CA ARG A 95 11.12 -25.99 8.64
C ARG A 95 9.84 -26.78 8.30
N GLY A 96 9.79 -27.38 7.10
CA GLY A 96 8.60 -28.03 6.55
C GLY A 96 8.16 -27.51 5.18
N GLY A 97 8.83 -26.48 4.63
CA GLY A 97 8.71 -26.10 3.21
C GLY A 97 7.45 -25.33 2.84
N GLN A 98 6.54 -25.05 3.77
CA GLN A 98 5.37 -24.21 3.52
C GLN A 98 5.67 -22.73 3.79
N TYR A 99 5.47 -21.91 2.76
CA TYR A 99 5.28 -20.47 2.93
C TYR A 99 3.83 -20.23 3.38
N LYS A 100 3.63 -19.81 4.64
CA LYS A 100 2.33 -19.29 5.09
C LYS A 100 2.33 -17.77 4.99
N TYR A 101 1.33 -17.22 4.31
CA TYR A 101 1.01 -15.80 4.31
C TYR A 101 -0.42 -15.62 4.83
N THR A 102 -0.59 -14.89 5.94
CA THR A 102 -1.90 -14.45 6.42
C THR A 102 -1.77 -13.05 7.01
N GLY A 103 -2.25 -12.04 6.28
CA GLY A 103 -2.44 -10.67 6.76
C GLY A 103 -1.28 -9.70 6.58
N HIS A 104 -1.59 -8.41 6.78
CA HIS A 104 -0.63 -7.32 6.92
C HIS A 104 0.09 -7.46 8.27
N ILE A 105 1.29 -8.04 8.31
CA ILE A 105 2.06 -8.19 9.54
C ILE A 105 3.08 -7.06 9.61
N CYS A 106 2.89 -6.13 10.54
CA CYS A 106 3.97 -5.27 11.01
C CYS A 106 4.86 -6.09 11.96
N ASN A 107 6.07 -6.45 11.52
CA ASN A 107 7.03 -7.08 12.42
C ASN A 107 7.69 -6.02 13.29
N PHE A 108 7.35 -5.99 14.57
CA PHE A 108 8.09 -5.19 15.54
C PHE A 108 9.32 -5.96 16.01
N PRO A 109 10.49 -5.31 16.13
CA PRO A 109 11.65 -5.95 16.74
C PRO A 109 11.30 -6.34 18.20
N ARG A 110 11.53 -7.61 18.55
CA ARG A 110 11.28 -8.15 19.89
C ARG A 110 12.09 -7.39 20.97
N GLU A 111 13.21 -6.81 20.58
CA GLU A 111 14.14 -6.09 21.43
C GLU A 111 14.20 -4.61 20.99
N THR A 112 13.17 -3.87 21.37
CA THR A 112 13.03 -2.44 21.03
C THR A 112 14.18 -1.60 21.57
N ALA A 113 14.83 -2.01 22.67
CA ALA A 113 15.97 -1.30 23.25
C ALA A 113 17.17 -1.16 22.30
N VAL A 114 17.51 -2.21 21.55
CA VAL A 114 18.62 -2.20 20.58
C VAL A 114 18.29 -1.31 19.37
N PHE A 115 17.02 -1.29 18.99
CA PHE A 115 16.53 -0.42 17.91
C PHE A 115 16.55 1.05 18.32
N HIS A 116 16.04 1.38 19.51
CA HIS A 116 16.07 2.72 20.10
C HIS A 116 17.50 3.27 20.28
N ALA A 117 18.50 2.41 20.49
CA ALA A 117 19.90 2.83 20.55
C ALA A 117 20.50 3.20 19.18
N LYS A 118 19.88 2.78 18.06
CA LYS A 118 20.39 2.99 16.70
C LYS A 118 19.65 4.08 15.94
N VAL A 119 18.44 4.42 16.35
CA VAL A 119 17.65 5.48 15.71
C VAL A 119 17.72 6.76 16.55
N PRO A 120 17.79 7.94 15.91
CA PRO A 120 17.75 9.20 16.64
C PRO A 120 16.41 9.30 17.40
N LEU A 121 16.51 9.39 18.73
CA LEU A 121 15.34 9.40 19.63
C LEU A 121 14.65 10.77 19.70
N LEU A 122 15.35 11.82 19.28
CA LEU A 122 14.87 13.20 19.26
C LEU A 122 15.36 13.85 17.96
N PRO A 123 14.54 14.70 17.31
CA PRO A 123 15.07 15.60 16.30
C PRO A 123 16.09 16.54 16.95
N GLU A 124 17.21 16.80 16.25
CA GLU A 124 18.15 17.84 16.65
C GLU A 124 17.41 19.19 16.69
N GLN A 125 17.62 19.95 17.77
CA GLN A 125 17.09 21.31 17.90
C GLN A 125 17.74 22.27 16.92
#